data_AF-A0A023EDX6-F1
#
_entry.id   AF-A0A023EDX6-F1
#
_cell.length_a   1.000
_cell.length_b   1.000
_cell.length_c   1.000
_cell.angle_alpha   90.00
_cell.angle_beta   90.00
_cell.angle_gamma   90.00
#
_symmetry.space_group_name_H-M   'P 1'
#
loop_
_entity.id
_entity.type
_entity.pdbx_description
1 polymer ?
#
loop_
_entity_poly.entity_id
_entity_poly.type
_entity_poly.pdbx_seq_one_letter_code
_entity_poly.pdbx_strand_id
1 'polypeptide(L)'
;MAINTLFSFLPAPIIFGMIIDRTCVLWGRTCSKQGNCWLYDGQSLRTSMNYTSAALVIVGTCFDVGTWWYSKNFKIFDEKEHKSSDAGQQDASDAEAAEPFTINGVERTELTVLMKEQDERE
;
A
#
# COMPACT_ATOMS: atom_id res chain seq x y z
N MET A 1 -20.06 -0.45 -5.41
CA MET A 1 -18.80 -1.21 -5.20
C MET A 1 -17.97 -1.47 -6.46
N ALA A 2 -18.51 -1.35 -7.69
CA ALA A 2 -17.73 -1.62 -8.91
C ALA A 2 -16.74 -0.49 -9.32
N ILE A 3 -16.97 0.75 -8.87
CA ILE A 3 -16.23 1.92 -9.36
C ILE A 3 -14.77 1.95 -8.85
N ASN A 4 -14.52 1.59 -7.58
CA ASN A 4 -13.16 1.55 -7.02
C ASN A 4 -12.25 0.54 -7.74
N THR A 5 -12.82 -0.60 -8.14
CA THR A 5 -12.11 -1.66 -8.86
C THR A 5 -11.72 -1.19 -10.26
N LEU A 6 -12.62 -0.48 -10.96
CA LEU A 6 -12.30 0.10 -12.26
C LEU A 6 -11.10 1.05 -12.14
N PHE A 7 -11.12 1.97 -11.18
CA PHE A 7 -10.04 2.96 -11.05
C PHE A 7 -8.70 2.35 -10.60
N SER A 8 -8.73 1.27 -9.82
CA SER A 8 -7.50 0.59 -9.37
C SER A 8 -6.92 -0.36 -10.42
N PHE A 9 -7.77 -1.04 -11.21
CA PHE A 9 -7.32 -2.08 -12.14
C PHE A 9 -7.29 -1.66 -13.62
N LEU A 10 -7.98 -0.59 -14.07
CA LEU A 10 -7.80 -0.04 -15.42
C LEU A 10 -6.40 0.53 -15.72
N PRO A 11 -5.70 1.22 -14.79
CA PRO A 11 -4.49 1.93 -15.18
C PRO A 11 -3.38 0.97 -15.61
N ALA A 12 -3.30 -0.22 -14.99
CA ALA A 12 -2.31 -1.23 -15.35
C ALA A 12 -2.39 -1.66 -16.85
N PRO A 13 -3.50 -2.24 -17.36
CA PRO A 13 -3.58 -2.68 -18.75
C PRO A 13 -3.48 -1.52 -19.75
N ILE A 14 -3.92 -0.31 -19.41
CA ILE A 14 -3.77 0.87 -20.29
C ILE A 14 -2.30 1.24 -20.45
N ILE A 15 -1.55 1.33 -19.34
CA ILE A 15 -0.12 1.67 -19.37
C ILE A 15 0.67 0.59 -20.11
N PHE A 16 0.43 -0.69 -19.81
CA PHE A 16 1.12 -1.79 -20.49
C PHE A 16 0.77 -1.85 -21.98
N GLY A 17 -0.49 -1.59 -22.37
CA GLY A 17 -0.89 -1.48 -23.77
C GLY A 17 -0.11 -0.40 -24.50
N MET A 18 -0.02 0.81 -23.92
CA MET A 18 0.78 1.89 -24.50
C MET A 18 2.26 1.54 -24.64
N ILE A 19 2.86 0.87 -23.66
CA ILE A 19 4.28 0.48 -23.74
C ILE A 19 4.50 -0.47 -24.92
N ILE A 20 3.63 -1.47 -25.08
CA ILE A 20 3.72 -2.44 -26.18
C ILE A 20 3.61 -1.73 -27.53
N ASP A 21 2.63 -0.84 -27.70
CA ASP A 21 2.44 -0.05 -28.93
C ASP A 21 3.66 0.82 -29.26
N ARG A 22 4.33 1.39 -28.25
CA ARG A 22 5.53 2.22 -28.42
C ARG A 22 6.79 1.44 -28.77
N THR A 23 6.86 0.17 -28.36
CA THR A 23 7.99 -0.72 -28.67
C THR A 23 7.89 -1.36 -30.06
N CYS A 24 6.82 -1.08 -30.81
CA CYS A 24 6.67 -1.57 -32.15
C CYS A 24 7.68 -0.95 -33.12
N VAL A 25 8.52 -1.78 -33.73
CA VAL A 25 9.50 -1.38 -34.75
C VAL A 25 8.89 -1.45 -36.15
N LEU A 26 8.12 -2.51 -36.43
CA LEU A 26 7.51 -2.73 -37.74
C LEU A 26 5.99 -2.97 -37.62
N TRP A 27 5.23 -1.97 -38.07
CA TRP A 27 3.78 -2.05 -38.19
C TRP A 27 3.36 -2.84 -39.44
N GLY A 28 2.53 -3.86 -39.26
CA GLY A 28 1.89 -4.55 -40.38
C GLY A 28 0.93 -3.62 -41.11
N ARG A 29 0.94 -3.65 -42.44
CA ARG A 29 0.01 -2.89 -43.30
C ARG A 29 -0.76 -3.89 -44.17
N THR A 30 -2.06 -3.99 -43.99
CA THR A 30 -2.93 -4.80 -44.85
C THR A 30 -3.95 -3.87 -45.50
N CYS A 31 -4.06 -3.93 -46.83
CA CYS A 31 -5.00 -3.09 -47.60
C CYS A 31 -4.91 -1.58 -47.24
N SER A 32 -3.69 -1.07 -47.05
CA SER A 32 -3.40 0.34 -46.71
C SER A 32 -3.81 0.79 -45.28
N LYS A 33 -4.31 -0.10 -44.42
CA LYS A 33 -4.60 0.22 -43.00
C LYS A 33 -3.53 -0.34 -42.06
N GLN A 34 -3.29 0.38 -40.96
CA GLN A 34 -2.34 -0.05 -39.92
C GLN A 34 -2.97 -1.21 -39.13
N GLY A 35 -2.31 -2.36 -39.14
CA GLY A 35 -2.73 -3.58 -38.45
C GLY A 35 -1.92 -3.84 -37.18
N ASN A 36 -1.85 -5.10 -36.77
CA ASN A 36 -1.01 -5.51 -35.65
C ASN A 36 0.48 -5.25 -35.93
N CYS A 37 1.27 -5.03 -34.88
CA CYS A 37 2.72 -4.97 -34.97
C CYS A 37 3.31 -6.37 -35.14
N TRP A 38 4.28 -6.51 -36.04
CA TRP A 38 4.93 -7.79 -36.34
C TRP A 38 6.25 -7.98 -35.59
N LEU A 39 6.95 -6.88 -35.34
CA LEU A 39 8.26 -6.89 -34.69
C LEU A 39 8.33 -5.85 -33.59
N TYR A 40 8.57 -6.33 -32.37
CA TYR A 40 8.76 -5.51 -31.18
C TYR A 40 10.23 -5.51 -30.79
N ASP A 41 10.73 -4.37 -30.32
CA ASP A 41 12.06 -4.30 -29.72
C ASP A 41 12.04 -4.89 -28.30
N GLY A 42 12.66 -6.06 -28.15
CA GLY A 42 12.72 -6.78 -26.87
C GLY A 42 13.55 -6.07 -25.79
N GLN A 43 14.54 -5.25 -26.14
CA GLN A 43 15.34 -4.52 -25.14
C GLN A 43 14.53 -3.38 -24.54
N SER A 44 13.91 -2.56 -25.39
CA SER A 44 13.06 -1.47 -24.97
C SER A 44 11.82 -1.97 -24.21
N LEU A 45 11.22 -3.09 -24.63
CA LEU A 45 10.07 -3.68 -23.96
C LEU A 45 10.41 -4.13 -22.54
N ARG A 46 11.47 -4.92 -22.37
CA ARG A 46 11.91 -5.38 -21.04
C ARG A 46 12.25 -4.22 -20.14
N THR A 47 13.03 -3.28 -20.64
CA THR A 47 13.49 -2.12 -19.87
C THR A 47 12.29 -1.28 -19.41
N SER A 48 11.39 -0.94 -20.32
CA SER A 48 10.20 -0.14 -19.99
C SER A 48 9.28 -0.84 -19.00
N MET A 49 9.00 -2.13 -19.17
CA MET A 49 8.16 -2.89 -18.24
C MET A 49 8.74 -2.94 -16.82
N ASN A 50 10.05 -3.16 -16.70
CA ASN A 50 10.72 -3.18 -15.39
C ASN A 50 10.72 -1.80 -14.73
N TYR A 51 11.00 -0.73 -15.47
CA TYR A 51 10.93 0.63 -14.93
C TYR A 51 9.52 1.02 -14.51
N THR A 52 8.49 0.68 -15.29
CA THR A 52 7.09 0.94 -14.92
C THR A 52 6.72 0.23 -13.62
N SER A 53 7.09 -1.05 -13.49
CA SER A 53 6.85 -1.80 -12.25
C SER A 53 7.57 -1.17 -11.05
N ALA A 54 8.86 -0.85 -11.20
CA ALA A 54 9.64 -0.20 -10.16
C ALA A 54 9.05 1.16 -9.75
N ALA A 55 8.64 1.98 -10.72
CA ALA A 55 8.03 3.28 -10.47
C ALA A 55 6.71 3.16 -9.67
N LEU A 56 5.84 2.21 -10.02
CA LEU A 56 4.60 1.98 -9.27
C LEU A 56 4.86 1.57 -7.83
N VAL A 57 5.82 0.68 -7.60
CA VAL A 57 6.21 0.25 -6.25
C VAL A 57 6.79 1.43 -5.46
N ILE A 58 7.67 2.23 -6.06
CA ILE A 58 8.25 3.40 -5.42
C ILE A 58 7.16 4.40 -5.02
N VAL A 59 6.21 4.70 -5.90
CA VAL A 59 5.09 5.60 -5.59
C VAL A 59 4.27 5.08 -4.42
N GLY A 60 3.96 3.78 -4.38
CA GLY A 60 3.27 3.15 -3.26
C GLY A 60 4.06 3.29 -1.96
N THR A 61 5.34 2.92 -1.98
CA THR A 61 6.23 3.04 -0.81
C THR A 61 6.36 4.49 -0.33
N CYS A 62 6.41 5.46 -1.24
CA CYS A 62 6.41 6.88 -0.86
C CYS A 62 5.13 7.30 -0.14
N PHE A 63 3.97 6.80 -0.58
CA PHE A 63 2.69 7.07 0.09
C PHE A 63 2.62 6.43 1.48
N ASP A 64 3.12 5.21 1.61
CA ASP A 64 3.23 4.51 2.90
C ASP A 64 4.14 5.28 3.87
N VAL A 65 5.32 5.69 3.39
CA VAL A 65 6.26 6.52 4.17
C VAL A 65 5.65 7.87 4.53
N GLY A 66 4.92 8.51 3.62
CA GLY A 66 4.22 9.77 3.86
C GLY A 66 3.16 9.63 4.96
N THR A 67 2.36 8.56 4.91
CA THR A 67 1.36 8.25 5.94
C THR A 67 2.03 7.98 7.29
N TRP A 68 3.14 7.25 7.29
CA TRP A 68 3.92 7.01 8.51
C TRP A 68 4.47 8.32 9.10
N TRP A 69 4.97 9.22 8.25
CA TRP A 69 5.47 10.53 8.69
C TRP A 69 4.35 11.42 9.23
N TYR A 70 3.18 11.42 8.60
CA TYR A 70 2.02 12.17 9.06
C TYR A 70 1.49 11.65 10.41
N SER A 71 1.41 10.34 10.58
CA SER A 71 0.94 9.69 11.82
C SER A 71 1.83 9.98 13.04
N LYS A 72 3.14 10.21 12.85
CA LYS A 72 4.05 10.58 13.96
C LYS A 72 3.76 11.93 14.61
N ASN A 73 2.86 12.74 14.04
CA ASN A 73 2.52 14.07 14.56
C ASN A 73 1.27 14.10 15.46
N PHE A 74 0.64 12.96 15.77
CA PHE A 74 -0.57 12.93 16.62
C PHE A 74 -0.19 12.77 18.11
N LYS A 75 -0.01 13.89 18.82
CA LYS A 75 0.11 13.93 20.30
C LYS A 75 -1.26 13.65 20.95
N ILE A 76 -1.57 12.38 21.15
CA ILE A 76 -2.53 11.95 22.20
C ILE A 76 -1.68 11.77 23.44
N PHE A 77 -1.74 12.70 24.38
CA PHE A 77 -1.51 12.57 25.83
C PHE A 77 -1.30 14.00 26.37
N ASP A 78 -2.41 14.75 26.50
CA ASP A 78 -2.46 15.85 27.46
C ASP A 78 -2.85 15.22 28.80
N GLU A 79 -1.86 14.74 29.56
CA GLU A 79 -1.98 14.57 31.00
C GLU A 79 -1.14 15.64 31.67
N LYS A 80 -1.77 16.79 31.93
CA LYS A 80 -1.36 17.68 33.02
C LYS A 80 -2.61 18.09 33.78
N GLU A 81 -2.95 17.28 34.78
CA GLU A 81 -3.86 17.67 35.83
C GLU A 81 -3.39 18.99 36.49
N HIS A 82 -4.12 20.07 36.28
CA HIS A 82 -4.40 21.04 37.35
C HIS A 82 -5.69 21.84 37.08
N LYS A 83 -6.77 21.40 37.75
CA LYS A 83 -7.92 22.16 38.27
C LYS A 83 -8.46 23.35 37.46
N SER A 84 -9.70 23.22 36.99
CA SER A 84 -10.90 23.80 37.64
C SER A 84 -12.15 23.53 36.81
N SER A 85 -13.22 23.20 37.53
CA SER A 85 -14.59 22.94 37.10
C SER A 85 -15.08 23.65 35.83
N ASP A 86 -15.44 22.88 34.80
CA ASP A 86 -16.65 23.10 34.02
C ASP A 86 -17.13 21.77 33.40
N ALA A 87 -18.43 21.56 33.46
CA ALA A 87 -19.07 20.26 33.25
C ALA A 87 -19.65 20.15 31.83
N GLY A 88 -19.48 18.98 31.20
CA GLY A 88 -20.45 18.46 30.22
C GLY A 88 -19.90 18.06 28.85
N GLN A 89 -19.34 16.85 28.79
CA GLN A 89 -18.95 16.09 27.59
C GLN A 89 -20.07 15.11 27.20
N GLN A 90 -20.39 14.95 25.90
CA GLN A 90 -20.81 13.74 25.13
C GLN A 90 -21.49 14.19 23.80
N ASP A 91 -21.25 13.61 22.61
CA ASP A 91 -21.62 12.26 22.11
C ASP A 91 -20.85 11.94 20.78
N ALA A 92 -20.29 10.74 20.55
CA ALA A 92 -20.81 9.51 19.87
C ALA A 92 -21.11 9.71 18.34
N SER A 93 -20.79 8.87 17.36
CA SER A 93 -20.42 7.45 17.16
C SER A 93 -19.74 7.33 15.75
N ASP A 94 -18.87 6.36 15.41
CA ASP A 94 -19.18 4.96 15.11
C ASP A 94 -17.93 4.06 15.25
N ALA A 95 -18.18 2.85 15.73
CA ALA A 95 -17.21 1.84 16.16
C ALA A 95 -16.87 0.85 15.04
N GLU A 96 -15.61 0.38 15.00
CA GLU A 96 -15.34 -1.01 14.63
C GLU A 96 -14.13 -1.52 15.45
N ALA A 97 -14.40 -2.59 16.19
CA ALA A 97 -13.59 -3.14 17.27
C ALA A 97 -12.30 -3.82 16.75
N ALA A 98 -11.15 -3.46 17.34
CA ALA A 98 -9.96 -4.31 17.30
C ALA A 98 -10.03 -5.28 18.50
N GLU A 99 -10.54 -6.48 18.26
CA GLU A 99 -10.53 -7.59 19.22
C GLU A 99 -9.08 -8.13 19.39
N PRO A 100 -8.66 -8.56 20.59
CA PRO A 100 -7.36 -9.21 20.79
C PRO A 100 -7.34 -10.62 20.17
N PHE A 101 -6.24 -10.97 19.47
CA PHE A 101 -6.08 -12.31 18.90
C PHE A 101 -5.43 -13.29 19.90
N THR A 102 -6.25 -14.19 20.44
CA THR A 102 -5.84 -15.36 21.24
C THR A 102 -5.48 -16.56 20.36
N ILE A 103 -4.29 -17.13 20.51
CA ILE A 103 -4.01 -18.54 20.14
C ILE A 103 -3.72 -19.32 21.42
N ASN A 104 -4.52 -20.35 21.69
CA ASN A 104 -4.36 -21.30 22.81
C ASN A 104 -4.14 -20.66 24.19
N GLY A 105 -4.93 -19.64 24.54
CA GLY A 105 -5.05 -19.16 25.93
C GLY A 105 -3.79 -18.52 26.54
N VAL A 106 -2.76 -18.20 25.75
CA VAL A 106 -1.53 -17.56 26.22
C VAL A 106 -1.43 -16.16 25.63
N GLU A 107 -1.29 -15.15 26.48
CA GLU A 107 -1.09 -13.76 26.08
C GLU A 107 0.33 -13.57 25.51
N ARG A 108 0.50 -12.77 24.44
CA ARG A 108 1.82 -12.50 23.83
C ARG A 108 2.80 -11.85 24.82
N THR A 109 2.28 -11.15 25.81
CA THR A 109 3.02 -10.55 26.92
C THR A 109 3.68 -11.64 27.78
N GLU A 110 2.95 -12.71 28.11
CA GLU A 110 3.43 -13.84 28.93
C GLU A 110 4.53 -14.65 28.22
N LEU A 111 4.45 -14.80 26.89
CA LEU A 111 5.47 -15.51 26.11
C LEU A 111 6.81 -14.74 26.06
N THR A 112 6.74 -13.40 26.04
CA THR A 112 7.93 -12.54 26.00
C THR A 112 8.64 -12.51 27.36
N VAL A 113 7.88 -12.63 28.45
CA VAL A 113 8.41 -12.74 29.82
C VAL A 113 9.13 -14.08 30.03
N LEU A 114 8.57 -15.20 29.53
CA LEU A 114 9.22 -16.51 29.63
C LEU A 114 10.52 -16.62 28.81
N MET A 115 10.60 -15.97 27.64
CA MET A 115 11.86 -15.94 26.87
C MET A 115 12.94 -15.10 27.55
N LYS A 116 12.57 -14.11 28.37
CA LYS A 116 13.51 -13.29 29.13
C LYS A 116 14.07 -14.02 30.35
N GLU A 117 13.30 -14.94 30.95
CA GLU A 117 13.74 -15.72 32.12
C GLU A 117 14.68 -16.89 31.75
N GLN A 118 14.72 -17.32 30.49
CA GLN A 118 15.66 -18.35 30.00
C GLN A 118 17.03 -17.80 29.58
N ASP A 119 17.15 -16.49 29.30
CA ASP A 119 18.41 -15.84 28.92
C ASP A 119 19.29 -15.50 30.15
N GLU A 120 18.72 -15.34 31.35
CA GLU A 120 19.49 -15.08 32.59
C GLU A 120 19.94 -16.34 33.35
N ARG A 121 19.77 -17.54 32.77
CA ARG A 121 20.12 -18.83 33.40
C ARG A 121 21.15 -19.66 32.62
N GLU A 122 21.78 -19.09 31.59
CA GLU A 122 23.04 -19.56 30.97
C GLU A 122 24.20 -18.59 31.21
#